data_AF-A0ABD5YI46-F1
#
_entry.id   AF-A0ABD5YI46-F1
#
_cell.length_a   1.000
_cell.length_b   1.000
_cell.length_c   1.000
_cell.angle_alpha   90.00
_cell.angle_beta   90.00
_cell.angle_gamma   90.00
#
_symmetry.space_group_name_H-M   'P 1'
#
loop_
_entity.id
_entity.type
_entity.pdbx_description
1 polymer ?
#
loop_
_entity_poly.entity_id
_entity_poly.type
_entity_poly.pdbx_seq_one_letter_code
_entity_poly.pdbx_strand_id
1 'polypeptide(L)'
;MGVIKFTVPDEVEEQFRERAMKRFGHKRGSIGKAGEEAISTWIAEQDIDIELTPSQNPLLAKRGHLSHVDMGSVELQESVGELLLEQHRRKRDDSR
;
A
#
# COMPACT_ATOMS: atom_id res chain seq x y z
N MET A 1 -19.90 -0.94 -17.62
CA MET A 1 -19.06 0.26 -17.40
C MET A 1 -19.96 1.39 -16.94
N GLY A 2 -19.62 2.06 -15.83
CA GLY A 2 -20.27 3.30 -15.43
C GLY A 2 -19.78 4.46 -16.29
N VAL A 3 -20.59 5.50 -16.45
CA VAL A 3 -20.21 6.72 -17.19
C VAL A 3 -20.20 7.89 -16.23
N ILE A 4 -19.05 8.52 -16.08
CA ILE A 4 -18.87 9.75 -15.30
C ILE A 4 -18.60 10.88 -16.30
N LYS A 5 -19.40 11.94 -16.23
CA LYS A 5 -19.21 13.17 -17.03
C LYS A 5 -18.80 14.29 -16.09
N PHE A 6 -17.68 14.95 -16.40
CA PHE A 6 -17.21 16.12 -15.68
C PHE A 6 -16.65 17.12 -16.70
N THR A 7 -16.57 18.38 -16.28
CA THR A 7 -16.01 19.47 -17.08
C THR A 7 -14.79 19.99 -16.34
N VAL A 8 -13.70 20.18 -17.06
CA VAL A 8 -12.46 20.77 -16.56
C VAL A 8 -12.16 22.05 -17.33
N PRO A 9 -11.37 22.97 -16.77
CA PRO A 9 -10.85 24.10 -17.53
C PRO A 9 -10.07 23.63 -18.77
N ASP A 10 -10.15 24.40 -19.85
CA ASP A 10 -9.53 24.06 -21.15
C ASP A 10 -8.03 23.79 -21.02
N GLU A 11 -7.31 24.57 -20.19
CA GLU A 11 -5.88 24.38 -19.94
C GLU A 11 -5.56 23.00 -19.34
N VAL A 12 -6.43 22.48 -18.47
CA VAL A 12 -6.27 21.17 -17.84
C VAL A 12 -6.57 20.07 -18.85
N GLU A 13 -7.58 20.25 -19.69
CA GLU A 13 -7.95 19.32 -20.75
C GLU A 13 -6.80 19.15 -21.75
N GLU A 14 -6.22 20.26 -22.20
CA GLU A 14 -5.13 20.26 -23.17
C GLU A 14 -3.89 19.57 -22.61
N GLN A 15 -3.48 19.92 -21.38
CA GLN A 15 -2.37 19.26 -20.70
C GLN A 15 -2.61 17.76 -20.51
N PHE A 16 -3.83 17.37 -20.12
CA PHE A 16 -4.19 15.98 -19.92
C PHE A 16 -4.14 15.19 -21.24
N ARG A 17 -4.68 15.77 -22.31
CA ARG A 17 -4.68 15.17 -23.64
C ARG A 17 -3.25 14.97 -24.17
N GLU A 18 -2.39 15.98 -24.04
CA GLU A 18 -0.99 15.85 -24.44
C GLU A 18 -0.26 14.74 -23.68
N ARG A 19 -0.41 14.70 -22.34
CA ARG A 19 0.24 13.68 -21.50
C ARG A 19 -0.30 12.28 -21.81
N ALA A 20 -1.61 12.14 -22.01
CA ALA A 20 -2.24 10.88 -22.39
C ALA A 20 -1.72 10.38 -23.74
N MET A 21 -1.59 11.27 -24.73
CA MET A 21 -1.03 10.91 -26.04
C MET A 21 0.45 10.57 -25.98
N LYS A 22 1.26 11.28 -25.18
CA LYS A 22 2.67 10.96 -24.97
C LYS A 22 2.85 9.59 -24.32
N ARG A 23 2.01 9.23 -23.35
CA ARG A 23 2.12 7.97 -22.58
C ARG A 23 1.56 6.75 -23.32
N PHE A 24 0.39 6.89 -23.94
CA PHE A 24 -0.34 5.75 -24.55
C PHE A 24 -0.34 5.77 -26.09
N GLY A 25 0.27 6.78 -26.69
CA GLY A 25 0.30 7.02 -28.14
C GLY A 25 -0.94 7.75 -28.65
N HIS A 26 -0.89 8.13 -29.92
CA HIS A 26 -1.94 8.87 -30.62
C HIS A 26 -3.14 7.99 -31.07
N LYS A 27 -3.30 6.79 -30.52
CA LYS A 27 -4.38 5.87 -30.91
C LYS A 27 -5.71 6.24 -30.24
N ARG A 28 -6.80 5.95 -30.93
CA ARG A 28 -8.18 6.13 -30.45
C ARG A 28 -8.36 5.35 -29.14
N GLY A 29 -8.59 6.05 -28.03
CA GLY A 29 -8.75 5.45 -26.69
C GLY A 29 -7.68 5.83 -25.66
N SER A 30 -6.64 6.58 -26.04
CA SER A 30 -5.59 7.03 -25.11
C SER A 30 -6.12 7.88 -23.95
N ILE A 31 -7.07 8.79 -24.22
CA ILE A 31 -7.72 9.63 -23.19
C ILE A 31 -8.55 8.77 -22.21
N GLY A 32 -9.31 7.79 -22.73
CA GLY A 32 -10.12 6.91 -21.89
C GLY A 32 -9.26 6.07 -20.96
N LYS A 33 -8.15 5.53 -21.47
CA LYS A 33 -7.20 4.74 -20.68
C LYS A 33 -6.47 5.60 -19.64
N ALA A 34 -6.10 6.83 -20.01
CA ALA A 34 -5.54 7.78 -19.05
C ALA A 34 -6.53 8.17 -17.95
N GLY A 35 -7.82 8.33 -18.29
CA GLY A 35 -8.88 8.62 -17.32
C GLY A 35 -9.11 7.46 -16.36
N GLU A 36 -9.09 6.22 -16.86
CA GLU A 36 -9.18 5.02 -16.04
C GLU A 36 -8.01 4.90 -15.06
N GLU A 37 -6.75 5.08 -15.53
CA GLU A 37 -5.59 5.11 -14.64
C GLU A 37 -5.71 6.23 -13.61
N ALA A 38 -6.04 7.45 -14.03
CA ALA A 38 -6.13 8.60 -13.12
C ALA A 38 -7.17 8.39 -12.01
N ILE A 39 -8.36 7.90 -12.35
CA ILE A 39 -9.41 7.61 -11.35
C ILE A 39 -8.97 6.47 -10.43
N SER A 40 -8.36 5.40 -10.98
CA SER A 40 -7.90 4.26 -10.17
C SER A 40 -6.79 4.66 -9.21
N THR A 41 -5.83 5.46 -9.67
CA THR A 41 -4.75 6.01 -8.83
C THR A 41 -5.31 6.92 -7.76
N TRP A 42 -6.22 7.83 -8.10
CA TRP A 42 -6.84 8.71 -7.12
C TRP A 42 -7.59 7.91 -6.03
N ILE A 43 -8.36 6.88 -6.40
CA ILE A 43 -9.02 6.00 -5.43
C ILE A 43 -8.00 5.31 -4.53
N ALA A 44 -6.93 4.75 -5.10
CA ALA A 44 -5.87 4.09 -4.34
C ALA A 44 -5.14 5.04 -3.38
N GLU A 45 -4.90 6.29 -3.79
CA GLU A 45 -4.34 7.32 -2.92
C GLU A 45 -5.30 7.65 -1.77
N GLN A 46 -6.61 7.74 -2.03
CA GLN A 46 -7.60 7.94 -0.97
C GLN A 46 -7.69 6.74 -0.02
N ASP A 47 -7.52 5.50 -0.50
CA ASP A 47 -7.43 4.31 0.36
C ASP A 47 -6.18 4.29 1.25
N ILE A 48 -5.09 4.95 0.82
CA ILE A 48 -3.87 5.13 1.63
C ILE A 48 -4.08 6.23 2.67
N ASP A 49 -4.85 7.28 2.35
CA ASP A 49 -5.21 8.39 3.25
C ASP A 49 -6.40 8.09 4.18
N ILE A 50 -7.14 6.99 3.94
CA ILE A 50 -7.98 6.39 4.98
C ILE A 50 -7.03 5.86 6.05
N GLU A 51 -6.75 6.70 7.03
CA GLU A 51 -6.09 6.36 8.29
C GLU A 51 -6.78 5.14 8.91
N LEU A 52 -6.31 3.94 8.54
CA LEU A 52 -6.63 2.73 9.27
C LEU A 52 -5.98 2.90 10.64
N THR A 53 -6.80 3.25 11.64
CA THR A 53 -6.35 3.18 13.04
C THR A 53 -5.72 1.81 13.28
N PRO A 54 -4.73 1.68 14.20
CA PRO A 54 -4.12 0.40 14.53
C PRO A 54 -5.15 -0.72 14.79
N SER A 55 -6.34 -0.36 15.27
CA SER A 55 -7.45 -1.30 15.51
C SER A 55 -8.02 -1.96 14.25
N GLN A 56 -7.92 -1.33 13.08
CA GLN A 56 -8.51 -1.76 11.82
C GLN A 56 -7.50 -2.46 10.89
N ASN A 57 -6.20 -2.33 11.18
CA ASN A 57 -5.15 -2.96 10.36
C ASN A 57 -4.12 -3.69 11.25
N PRO A 58 -4.16 -5.05 11.27
CA PRO A 58 -3.24 -5.85 12.06
C PRO A 58 -1.76 -5.60 11.75
N LEU A 59 -1.41 -5.18 10.53
CA LEU A 59 -0.03 -4.89 10.13
C LEU A 59 0.43 -3.53 10.65
N LEU A 60 -0.43 -2.50 10.59
CA LEU A 60 -0.14 -1.19 11.19
C LEU A 60 -0.04 -1.29 12.72
N ALA A 61 -0.92 -2.07 13.36
CA ALA A 61 -0.82 -2.35 14.80
C ALA A 61 0.51 -3.02 15.18
N LYS A 62 0.95 -4.03 14.42
CA LYS A 62 2.24 -4.69 14.65
C LYS A 62 3.41 -3.71 14.49
N ARG A 63 3.39 -2.86 13.46
CA ARG A 63 4.45 -1.87 13.21
C ARG A 63 4.52 -0.80 14.31
N GLY A 64 3.37 -0.34 14.81
CA GLY A 64 3.31 0.57 15.97
C GLY A 64 3.88 -0.05 17.24
N HIS A 65 3.54 -1.31 17.53
CA HIS A 65 4.09 -2.04 18.68
C HIS A 65 5.60 -2.31 18.56
N LEU A 66 6.14 -2.47 17.36
CA LEU A 66 7.56 -2.71 17.14
C LEU A 66 8.39 -1.43 16.92
N SER A 67 7.76 -0.25 17.04
CA SER A 67 8.43 1.04 16.82
C SER A 67 9.59 1.32 17.78
N HIS A 68 9.59 0.69 18.95
CA HIS A 68 10.64 0.82 19.97
C HIS A 68 11.77 -0.22 19.80
N VAL A 69 11.72 -1.05 18.76
CA VAL A 69 12.72 -2.10 18.52
C VAL A 69 13.72 -1.61 17.50
N ASP A 70 14.93 -1.28 17.96
CA ASP A 70 16.02 -0.75 17.13
C ASP A 70 16.89 -1.85 16.48
N MET A 71 16.27 -2.99 16.13
CA MET A 71 16.95 -4.14 15.53
C MET A 71 16.51 -4.33 14.09
N GLY A 72 17.44 -4.78 13.25
CA GLY A 72 17.14 -5.11 11.86
C GLY A 72 16.20 -6.31 11.74
N SER A 73 15.56 -6.46 10.58
CA SER A 73 14.62 -7.57 10.32
C SER A 73 15.26 -8.96 10.48
N VAL A 74 16.56 -9.10 10.17
CA VAL A 74 17.27 -10.38 10.26
C VAL A 74 17.60 -10.70 11.73
N GLU A 75 18.14 -9.73 12.47
CA GLU A 75 18.45 -9.87 13.89
C GLU A 75 17.18 -10.16 14.72
N LEU A 76 16.05 -9.56 14.34
CA LEU A 76 14.76 -9.87 14.94
C LEU A 76 14.31 -11.30 14.69
N GLN A 77 14.50 -11.82 13.47
CA GLN A 77 14.16 -13.20 13.13
C GLN A 77 15.02 -14.21 13.88
N GLU A 78 16.33 -13.94 14.00
CA GLU A 78 17.25 -14.76 14.78
C GLU A 78 16.87 -14.76 16.27
N SER A 79 16.61 -13.58 16.85
CA SER A 79 16.18 -13.43 18.24
C SER A 79 14.88 -14.19 18.55
N VAL A 80 13.90 -14.15 17.64
CA VAL A 80 12.65 -14.92 17.76
C VAL A 80 12.94 -16.43 17.71
N GLY A 81 13.84 -16.86 16.82
CA GLY A 81 14.28 -18.25 16.73
C GLY A 81 14.88 -18.75 18.05
N GLU A 82 15.77 -17.98 18.67
CA GLU A 82 16.37 -18.31 19.97
C GLU A 82 15.32 -18.40 21.08
N LEU A 83 14.38 -17.44 21.13
CA LEU A 83 13.33 -17.39 22.15
C LEU A 83 12.41 -18.61 22.09
N LEU A 84 12.08 -19.06 20.88
CA LEU A 84 11.28 -20.27 20.66
C LEU A 84 12.03 -21.54 21.09
N LEU A 85 13.32 -21.65 20.73
CA LEU A 85 14.16 -22.78 21.16
C LEU A 85 14.26 -22.86 22.69
N GLU A 86 14.41 -21.72 23.35
CA GLU A 86 14.45 -21.62 24.81
C GLU A 86 13.11 -22.02 25.45
N GLN A 87 11.98 -21.58 24.90
CA GLN A 87 10.65 -22.01 25.36
C GLN A 87 10.44 -23.51 25.19
N HIS A 88 10.90 -24.10 24.08
CA HIS A 88 10.82 -25.54 23.86
C HIS A 88 11.72 -26.32 24.83
N ARG A 89 12.87 -25.76 25.23
CA ARG A 89 13.74 -26.35 26.26
C ARG A 89 13.06 -26.35 27.62
N ARG A 90 12.52 -25.21 28.06
CA ARG A 90 11.80 -25.10 29.34
C ARG A 90 10.60 -26.04 29.43
N LYS A 91 9.77 -26.14 28.38
CA LYS A 91 8.62 -27.06 28.39
C LYS A 91 9.01 -28.52 28.54
N ARG A 92 10.20 -28.92 28.07
CA ARG A 92 10.72 -30.28 28.25
C ARG A 92 11.21 -30.52 29.68
N ASP A 93 11.76 -29.50 30.32
CA ASP A 93 12.24 -29.57 31.70
C ASP A 93 11.08 -29.53 32.73
N ASP A 94 10.01 -28.76 32.44
CA ASP A 94 8.78 -28.71 33.28
C ASP A 94 7.90 -29.98 33.16
N SER A 95 8.14 -30.82 32.14
CA SER A 95 7.37 -32.06 31.91
C SER A 95 8.04 -33.32 32.48
N ARG A 96 9.07 -33.17 33.33
CA ARG A 96 9.88 -34.26 33.90
C ARG A 96 9.86 -34.25 35.42
#